data_AF-A0A5P8WGL5-F1
#
_entry.id   AF-A0A5P8WGL5-F1
#
_cell.length_a   1.000
_cell.length_b   1.000
_cell.length_c   1.000
_cell.angle_alpha   90.00
_cell.angle_beta   90.00
_cell.angle_gamma   90.00
#
_symmetry.space_group_name_H-M   'P 1'
#
loop_
_entity.id
_entity.type
_entity.pdbx_description
1 polymer ?
#
loop_
_entity_poly.entity_id
_entity_poly.type
_entity_poly.pdbx_seq_one_letter_code
_entity_poly.pdbx_strand_id
1 'polypeptide(L)'
;MPKRPKQNSDHAQRHNTPTIDNDAMPSAGYAYASHLEALLTPAVFAQQKYYKQLGLRDRILNLSLMVAAVLTLLWRQVPGIQELNRLLAREGLLWCRVTKVAQQSLSERFLVFPSELFERVFKDLLPQLQFNWQQRIRRPLPDSVKFTLRNFERIWIADGSTMEALFRKLKSLEDLKAGQLAGKICTVIDLVTRLPVEVLFHTNPAASDTNFEAALLNLLTAKTLILLDRGFYHFQFLQQLINQEVHFITRLKAKASIKYLKIFSYDHSVKDQLIKLGTGRGGAPVLTLRLIEIKIGKTSTSRRKYAYHFQRLQRLIFSGFVMVGLFPPCCTSLNYLLFQLLTLTLQR
;
A
#
# COMPACT_ATOMS: atom_id res chain seq x y z
N MET A 1 -40.62 3.66 24.73
CA MET A 1 -39.16 3.56 24.97
C MET A 1 -38.47 4.72 24.26
N PRO A 2 -37.66 5.55 24.95
CA PRO A 2 -36.94 6.63 24.28
C PRO A 2 -35.92 6.03 23.32
N LYS A 3 -35.84 6.57 22.09
CA LYS A 3 -34.88 6.15 21.08
C LYS A 3 -33.47 6.32 21.65
N ARG A 4 -32.69 5.23 21.68
CA ARG A 4 -31.25 5.27 22.01
C ARG A 4 -30.59 6.37 21.16
N PRO A 5 -29.79 7.26 21.76
CA PRO A 5 -29.03 8.23 20.98
C PRO A 5 -28.16 7.48 19.97
N LYS A 6 -28.22 7.90 18.70
CA LYS A 6 -27.37 7.36 17.63
C LYS A 6 -25.92 7.58 18.06
N GLN A 7 -25.24 6.49 18.44
CA GLN A 7 -23.81 6.52 18.68
C GLN A 7 -23.14 6.96 17.37
N ASN A 8 -22.31 8.01 17.42
CA ASN A 8 -21.62 8.47 16.24
C ASN A 8 -20.66 7.36 15.78
N SER A 9 -20.94 6.75 14.61
CA SER A 9 -20.12 5.68 14.04
C SER A 9 -18.68 6.12 13.80
N ASP A 10 -18.44 7.42 13.69
CA ASP A 10 -17.12 8.02 13.50
C ASP A 10 -16.15 7.72 14.65
N HIS A 11 -16.66 7.37 15.84
CA HIS A 11 -15.86 7.00 17.02
C HIS A 11 -15.87 5.50 17.32
N ALA A 12 -16.58 4.70 16.52
CA ALA A 12 -16.64 3.25 16.69
C ALA A 12 -15.45 2.57 16.00
N GLN A 13 -14.23 2.83 16.46
CA GLN A 13 -13.07 2.06 16.04
C GLN A 13 -12.98 0.78 16.89
N ARG A 14 -12.90 -0.38 16.22
CA ARG A 14 -12.50 -1.63 16.88
C ARG A 14 -11.01 -1.49 17.21
N HIS A 15 -10.69 -1.44 18.51
CA HIS A 15 -9.34 -1.33 19.03
C HIS A 15 -8.59 -2.66 18.81
N ASN A 16 -7.90 -2.78 17.67
CA ASN A 16 -6.82 -3.76 17.50
C ASN A 16 -5.50 -3.01 17.63
N THR A 17 -5.26 -2.42 18.80
CA THR A 17 -4.00 -1.78 19.11
C THR A 17 -3.12 -2.79 19.84
N PRO A 18 -1.83 -2.95 19.50
CA PRO A 18 -0.86 -3.30 20.51
C PRO A 18 -0.76 -2.09 21.44
N THR A 19 -1.60 -2.04 22.47
CA THR A 19 -1.44 -1.09 23.57
C THR A 19 -0.06 -1.31 24.19
N ILE A 20 0.54 -0.26 24.74
CA ILE A 20 1.71 -0.40 25.63
C ILE A 20 1.35 -1.35 26.81
N ASP A 21 0.06 -1.40 27.16
CA ASP A 21 -0.57 -2.40 28.04
C ASP A 21 -0.86 -3.72 27.29
N ASN A 22 0.14 -4.32 26.67
CA ASN A 22 0.19 -5.77 26.71
C ASN A 22 0.71 -6.10 28.11
N ASP A 23 -0.20 -6.39 29.05
CA ASP A 23 0.09 -6.94 30.39
C ASP A 23 1.01 -8.18 30.35
N ALA A 24 1.34 -8.67 29.16
CA ALA A 24 2.34 -9.69 28.92
C ALA A 24 3.81 -9.24 29.09
N MET A 25 4.17 -7.94 29.08
CA MET A 25 5.54 -7.48 29.46
C MET A 25 5.69 -5.93 29.40
N PRO A 26 5.81 -5.21 30.54
CA PRO A 26 6.15 -3.78 30.57
C PRO A 26 7.45 -3.42 29.82
N SER A 27 8.37 -4.38 29.70
CA SER A 27 9.63 -4.26 28.96
C SER A 27 9.46 -4.28 27.43
N ALA A 28 8.34 -4.79 26.91
CA ALA A 28 8.10 -4.84 25.46
C ALA A 28 7.85 -3.44 24.88
N GLY A 29 7.05 -2.60 25.56
CA GLY A 29 6.77 -1.23 25.13
C GLY A 29 8.04 -0.37 24.98
N TYR A 30 8.97 -0.47 25.93
CA TYR A 30 10.28 0.18 25.86
C TYR A 30 11.20 -0.44 24.80
N ALA A 31 11.18 -1.76 24.65
CA ALA A 31 11.96 -2.44 23.61
C ALA A 31 11.52 -2.00 22.20
N TYR A 32 10.23 -1.80 21.96
CA TYR A 32 9.73 -1.33 20.66
C TYR A 32 10.11 0.13 20.38
N ALA A 33 10.00 1.01 21.37
CA ALA A 33 10.41 2.41 21.22
C ALA A 33 11.90 2.51 20.90
N SER A 34 12.74 1.75 21.60
CA SER A 34 14.19 1.69 21.35
C SER A 34 14.51 1.11 19.97
N HIS A 35 13.78 0.08 19.52
CA HIS A 35 13.98 -0.47 18.18
C HIS A 35 13.61 0.53 17.08
N LEU A 36 12.50 1.25 17.24
CA LEU A 36 12.11 2.30 16.31
C LEU A 36 13.09 3.46 16.31
N GLU A 37 13.60 3.86 17.47
CA GLU A 37 14.66 4.86 17.57
C GLU A 37 15.90 4.42 16.78
N ALA A 38 16.40 3.20 17.01
CA ALA A 38 17.56 2.68 16.29
C ALA A 38 17.33 2.62 14.78
N LEU A 39 16.11 2.27 14.35
CA LEU A 39 15.73 2.18 12.95
C LEU A 39 15.59 3.56 12.28
N LEU A 40 14.91 4.51 12.94
CA LEU A 40 14.51 5.79 12.34
C LEU A 40 15.57 6.87 12.47
N THR A 41 16.38 6.82 13.53
CA THR A 41 17.39 7.84 13.80
C THR A 41 18.32 8.09 12.60
N PRO A 42 18.92 7.06 11.96
CA PRO A 42 19.77 7.27 10.79
C PRO A 42 19.02 7.92 9.60
N ALA A 43 17.79 7.49 9.31
CA ALA A 43 16.98 8.03 8.22
C ALA A 43 16.54 9.48 8.46
N VAL A 44 16.20 9.82 9.71
CA VAL A 44 15.89 11.20 10.11
C VAL A 44 17.12 12.09 9.97
N PHE A 45 18.30 11.62 10.39
CA PHE A 45 19.56 12.36 10.25
C PHE A 45 19.94 12.59 8.79
N ALA A 46 19.76 11.60 7.92
CA ALA A 46 20.04 11.72 6.49
C ALA A 46 19.25 12.86 5.81
N GLN A 47 18.04 13.16 6.32
CA GLN A 47 17.18 14.22 5.77
C GLN A 47 17.44 15.62 6.34
N GLN A 48 18.37 15.80 7.30
CA GLN A 48 18.66 17.12 7.89
C GLN A 48 19.16 18.16 6.87
N LYS A 49 19.97 17.74 5.89
CA LYS A 49 20.47 18.65 4.86
C LYS A 49 19.32 19.20 4.02
N TYR A 50 18.42 18.34 3.58
CA TYR A 50 17.26 18.72 2.79
C TYR A 50 16.29 19.59 3.61
N TYR A 51 16.06 19.22 4.87
CA TYR A 51 15.26 20.02 5.81
C TYR A 51 15.76 21.47 5.92
N LYS A 52 17.09 21.68 5.97
CA LYS A 52 17.69 23.03 5.97
C LYS A 52 17.53 23.74 4.62
N GLN A 53 17.64 23.03 3.51
CA GLN A 53 17.43 23.59 2.15
C GLN A 53 16.02 24.12 1.95
N LEU A 54 15.02 23.52 2.59
CA LEU A 54 13.64 24.02 2.61
C LEU A 54 13.43 25.28 3.45
N GLY A 55 14.49 25.82 4.09
CA GLY A 55 14.41 26.99 4.95
C GLY A 55 13.62 26.76 6.24
N LEU A 56 13.39 25.50 6.63
CA LEU A 56 12.62 25.16 7.82
C LEU A 56 13.43 25.48 9.08
N ARG A 57 12.80 26.19 10.03
CA ARG A 57 13.43 26.53 11.31
C ARG A 57 13.74 25.27 12.10
N ASP A 58 15.00 25.11 12.47
CA ASP A 58 15.50 23.98 13.28
C ASP A 58 15.63 24.41 14.75
N ARG A 59 14.51 24.41 15.47
CA ARG A 59 14.45 24.76 16.91
C ARG A 59 13.80 23.63 17.70
N ILE A 60 12.70 23.93 18.38
CA ILE A 60 11.98 22.98 19.24
C ILE A 60 11.22 21.95 18.38
N LEU A 61 10.40 22.42 17.42
CA LEU A 61 9.64 21.57 16.49
C LEU A 61 10.46 21.19 15.24
N ASN A 62 11.61 20.57 15.47
CA ASN A 62 12.52 20.09 14.43
C ASN A 62 12.02 18.81 13.73
N LEU A 63 12.73 18.36 12.70
CA LEU A 63 12.38 17.16 11.92
C LEU A 63 12.20 15.92 12.81
N SER A 64 13.13 15.67 13.72
CA SER A 64 13.09 14.49 14.60
C SER A 64 11.83 14.48 15.46
N LEU A 65 11.51 15.62 16.08
CA LEU A 65 10.30 15.75 16.90
C LEU A 65 9.02 15.62 16.06
N MET A 66 8.98 16.18 14.86
CA MET A 66 7.82 16.09 13.98
C MET A 66 7.59 14.66 13.46
N VAL A 67 8.65 13.91 13.16
CA VAL A 67 8.57 12.48 12.83
C VAL A 67 8.05 11.67 14.02
N ALA A 68 8.61 11.88 15.21
CA ALA A 68 8.13 11.22 16.42
C ALA A 68 6.66 11.57 16.74
N ALA A 69 6.25 12.81 16.50
CA ALA A 69 4.88 13.29 16.66
C ALA A 69 3.90 12.57 15.74
N VAL A 70 4.15 12.54 14.44
CA VAL A 70 3.27 11.85 13.48
C VAL A 70 3.20 10.35 13.75
N LEU A 71 4.33 9.71 14.03
CA LEU A 71 4.34 8.29 14.37
C LEU A 71 3.57 8.01 15.66
N THR A 72 3.65 8.91 16.65
CA THR A 72 2.86 8.76 17.87
C THR A 72 1.36 8.92 17.61
N LEU A 73 0.96 9.90 16.78
CA LEU A 73 -0.44 10.05 16.36
C LEU A 73 -0.97 8.76 15.72
N LEU A 74 -0.22 8.18 14.79
CA LEU A 74 -0.63 6.98 14.05
C LEU A 74 -0.60 5.72 14.92
N TRP A 75 0.48 5.51 15.66
CA TRP A 75 0.71 4.25 16.37
C TRP A 75 -0.04 4.18 17.71
N ARG A 76 -0.06 5.28 18.49
CA ARG A 76 -0.85 5.36 19.72
C ARG A 76 -2.30 5.81 19.48
N GLN A 77 -2.68 6.05 18.22
CA GLN A 77 -4.02 6.51 17.82
C GLN A 77 -4.48 7.74 18.63
N VAL A 78 -3.57 8.70 18.80
CA VAL A 78 -3.85 9.90 19.61
C VAL A 78 -4.96 10.71 18.91
N PRO A 79 -6.05 11.05 19.62
CA PRO A 79 -7.29 11.54 18.99
C PRO A 79 -7.20 12.96 18.42
N GLY A 80 -6.11 13.70 18.68
CA GLY A 80 -5.90 15.03 18.13
C GLY A 80 -4.70 15.79 18.72
N ILE A 81 -4.50 17.01 18.21
CA ILE A 81 -3.33 17.84 18.54
C ILE A 81 -3.28 18.23 20.03
N GLN A 82 -4.43 18.44 20.68
CA GLN A 82 -4.47 18.78 22.10
C GLN A 82 -3.90 17.65 22.97
N GLU A 83 -4.31 16.41 22.69
CA GLU A 83 -3.80 15.24 23.42
C GLU A 83 -2.34 14.96 23.08
N LEU A 84 -1.94 15.13 21.82
CA LEU A 84 -0.53 15.08 21.43
C LEU A 84 0.30 16.11 22.19
N ASN A 85 -0.19 17.34 22.36
CA ASN A 85 0.49 18.38 23.13
C ASN A 85 0.60 18.01 24.62
N ARG A 86 -0.45 17.41 25.19
CA ARG A 86 -0.42 16.88 26.56
C ARG A 86 0.67 15.82 26.72
N LEU A 87 0.77 14.87 25.78
CA LEU A 87 1.78 13.81 25.77
C LEU A 87 3.20 14.39 25.63
N LEU A 88 3.40 15.32 24.68
CA LEU A 88 4.67 16.04 24.50
C LEU A 88 5.15 16.70 25.79
N ALA A 89 4.23 17.34 26.53
CA ALA A 89 4.56 18.10 27.74
C ALA A 89 4.72 17.27 29.01
N ARG A 90 4.24 16.01 29.04
CA ARG A 90 4.24 15.17 30.25
C ARG A 90 5.08 13.90 30.13
N GLU A 91 5.03 13.24 28.98
CA GLU A 91 5.56 11.87 28.80
C GLU A 91 6.71 11.83 27.78
N GLY A 92 6.77 12.79 26.84
CA GLY A 92 7.67 12.71 25.69
C GLY A 92 7.11 11.80 24.59
N LEU A 93 7.78 11.76 23.44
CA LEU A 93 7.31 11.00 22.27
C LEU A 93 8.42 10.12 21.71
N LEU A 94 8.26 8.79 21.79
CA LEU A 94 9.26 7.83 21.32
C LEU A 94 10.65 8.17 21.91
N TRP A 95 11.62 8.53 21.06
CA TRP A 95 12.97 8.94 21.45
C TRP A 95 13.11 10.43 21.80
N CYS A 96 12.05 11.23 21.62
CA CYS A 96 12.04 12.64 21.93
C CYS A 96 11.66 12.89 23.39
N ARG A 97 12.50 13.68 24.08
CA ARG A 97 12.27 14.07 25.48
C ARG A 97 11.03 14.95 25.64
N VAL A 98 10.55 15.02 26.87
CA VAL A 98 9.46 15.94 27.29
C VAL A 98 9.79 17.36 26.82
N THR A 99 8.88 17.93 26.04
CA THR A 99 9.08 19.21 25.37
C THR A 99 7.81 20.04 25.53
N LYS A 100 7.93 21.20 26.17
CA LYS A 100 6.79 22.13 26.33
C LYS A 100 6.68 23.03 25.11
N VAL A 101 5.56 22.92 24.41
CA VAL A 101 5.21 23.77 23.27
C VAL A 101 3.78 24.30 23.42
N ALA A 102 3.54 25.49 22.92
CA ALA A 102 2.18 25.99 22.79
C ALA A 102 1.41 25.14 21.77
N GLN A 103 0.15 24.82 22.07
CA GLN A 103 -0.72 24.06 21.16
C GLN A 103 -0.85 24.75 19.80
N GLN A 104 -0.89 26.09 19.80
CA GLN A 104 -0.94 26.90 18.59
C GLN A 104 0.30 26.66 17.71
N SER A 105 1.51 26.73 18.29
CA SER A 105 2.75 26.51 17.54
C SER A 105 2.83 25.11 16.92
N LEU A 106 2.32 24.09 17.63
CA LEU A 106 2.27 22.73 17.10
C LEU A 106 1.27 22.62 15.93
N SER A 107 0.11 23.26 16.04
CA SER A 107 -0.91 23.28 14.99
C SER A 107 -0.44 23.99 13.73
N GLU A 108 0.13 25.20 13.89
CA GLU A 108 0.73 25.96 12.79
C GLU A 108 1.85 25.17 12.12
N ARG A 109 2.66 24.45 12.92
CA ARG A 109 3.71 23.60 12.38
C ARG A 109 3.15 22.50 11.48
N PHE A 110 2.11 21.78 11.91
CA PHE A 110 1.49 20.74 11.09
C PHE A 110 0.90 21.25 9.77
N LEU A 111 0.43 22.50 9.72
CA LEU A 111 -0.11 23.10 8.49
C LEU A 111 0.97 23.37 7.43
N VAL A 112 2.20 23.65 7.85
CA VAL A 112 3.29 24.03 6.95
C VAL A 112 4.38 22.96 6.82
N PHE A 113 4.31 21.87 7.60
CA PHE A 113 5.33 20.83 7.59
C PHE A 113 5.23 19.98 6.32
N PRO A 114 6.28 19.95 5.47
CA PRO A 114 6.19 19.25 4.19
C PRO A 114 6.04 17.74 4.34
N SER A 115 5.02 17.17 3.69
CA SER A 115 4.76 15.72 3.72
C SER A 115 5.88 14.92 3.06
N GLU A 116 6.55 15.51 2.07
CA GLU A 116 7.71 14.94 1.37
C GLU A 116 8.87 14.56 2.31
N LEU A 117 9.00 15.20 3.47
CA LEU A 117 10.02 14.81 4.45
C LEU A 117 9.74 13.42 5.04
N PHE A 118 8.47 13.09 5.29
CA PHE A 118 8.10 11.75 5.76
C PHE A 118 8.31 10.71 4.67
N GLU A 119 8.00 11.05 3.41
CA GLU A 119 8.26 10.18 2.27
C GLU A 119 9.76 9.88 2.14
N ARG A 120 10.63 10.90 2.26
CA ARG A 120 12.08 10.72 2.17
C ARG A 120 12.65 9.92 3.34
N VAL A 121 12.21 10.20 4.57
CA VAL A 121 12.58 9.38 5.73
C VAL A 121 12.15 7.93 5.50
N PHE A 122 10.93 7.70 5.00
CA PHE A 122 10.46 6.36 4.69
C PHE A 122 11.30 5.69 3.59
N LYS A 123 11.63 6.40 2.50
CA LYS A 123 12.47 5.89 1.40
C LYS A 123 13.88 5.53 1.86
N ASP A 124 14.47 6.32 2.76
CA ASP A 124 15.78 6.03 3.36
C ASP A 124 15.79 4.78 4.26
N LEU A 125 14.63 4.40 4.82
CA LEU A 125 14.51 3.16 5.60
C LEU A 125 14.46 1.92 4.73
N LEU A 126 13.94 2.02 3.50
CA LEU A 126 13.68 0.86 2.64
C LEU A 126 14.91 -0.03 2.43
N PRO A 127 16.13 0.49 2.16
CA PRO A 127 17.32 -0.37 2.02
C PRO A 127 17.62 -1.19 3.28
N GLN A 128 17.53 -0.58 4.47
CA GLN A 128 17.74 -1.31 5.72
C GLN A 128 16.65 -2.36 5.95
N LEU A 129 15.40 -2.05 5.63
CA LEU A 129 14.29 -3.00 5.74
C LEU A 129 14.44 -4.17 4.76
N GLN A 130 14.92 -3.91 3.54
CA GLN A 130 15.23 -4.93 2.55
C GLN A 130 16.37 -5.84 3.01
N PHE A 131 17.45 -5.27 3.55
CA PHE A 131 18.55 -6.03 4.13
C PHE A 131 18.06 -6.91 5.29
N ASN A 132 17.30 -6.33 6.22
CA ASN A 132 16.70 -7.06 7.33
C ASN A 132 15.78 -8.19 6.85
N TRP A 133 15.05 -7.99 5.74
CA TRP A 133 14.21 -9.02 5.13
C TRP A 133 15.04 -10.21 4.63
N GLN A 134 16.14 -9.96 3.92
CA GLN A 134 17.01 -11.00 3.36
C GLN A 134 17.65 -11.88 4.44
N GLN A 135 17.93 -11.31 5.61
CA GLN A 135 18.50 -12.04 6.75
C GLN A 135 17.47 -12.93 7.49
N ARG A 136 16.18 -12.93 7.10
CA ARG A 136 15.15 -13.73 7.79
C ARG A 136 15.16 -15.18 7.32
N ILE A 137 15.58 -16.07 8.22
CA ILE A 137 15.61 -17.53 7.99
C ILE A 137 14.21 -18.17 8.14
N ARG A 138 13.34 -17.62 9.00
CA ARG A 138 12.03 -18.22 9.38
C ARG A 138 10.82 -17.69 8.59
N ARG A 139 10.99 -17.37 7.31
CA ARG A 139 9.87 -16.94 6.43
C ARG A 139 10.03 -17.51 5.02
N PRO A 140 9.75 -18.82 4.81
CA PRO A 140 9.85 -19.42 3.49
C PRO A 140 8.85 -18.77 2.53
N LEU A 141 9.30 -18.50 1.31
CA LEU A 141 8.41 -18.02 0.25
C LEU A 141 7.42 -19.12 -0.16
N PRO A 142 6.16 -18.77 -0.47
CA PRO A 142 5.25 -19.71 -1.10
C PRO A 142 5.83 -20.27 -2.39
N ASP A 143 5.54 -21.53 -2.71
CA ASP A 143 6.11 -22.18 -3.90
C ASP A 143 5.69 -21.50 -5.20
N SER A 144 4.50 -20.88 -5.24
CA SER A 144 4.06 -20.03 -6.34
C SER A 144 4.99 -18.83 -6.56
N VAL A 145 5.43 -18.17 -5.49
CA VAL A 145 6.34 -17.03 -5.54
C VAL A 145 7.74 -17.49 -5.94
N LYS A 146 8.26 -18.57 -5.35
CA LYS A 146 9.55 -19.16 -5.75
C LYS A 146 9.56 -19.54 -7.23
N PHE A 147 8.50 -20.18 -7.70
CA PHE A 147 8.33 -20.55 -9.09
C PHE A 147 8.34 -19.32 -10.01
N THR A 148 7.61 -18.28 -9.60
CA THR A 148 7.53 -17.03 -10.36
C THR A 148 8.92 -16.37 -10.45
N LEU A 149 9.69 -16.33 -9.37
CA LEU A 149 11.05 -15.78 -9.35
C LEU A 149 12.06 -16.52 -10.26
N ARG A 150 11.76 -17.76 -10.69
CA ARG A 150 12.59 -18.45 -11.70
C ARG A 150 12.37 -17.89 -13.11
N ASN A 151 11.27 -17.18 -13.34
CA ASN A 151 10.84 -16.70 -14.65
C ASN A 151 10.87 -15.18 -14.77
N PHE A 152 10.85 -14.46 -13.64
CA PHE A 152 10.81 -13.01 -13.55
C PHE A 152 11.85 -12.51 -12.57
N GLU A 153 12.44 -11.35 -12.86
CA GLU A 153 13.40 -10.71 -11.95
C GLU A 153 12.68 -10.06 -10.76
N ARG A 154 11.44 -9.60 -10.98
CA ARG A 154 10.67 -8.84 -9.99
C ARG A 154 9.20 -9.25 -10.04
N ILE A 155 8.54 -9.25 -8.89
CA ILE A 155 7.10 -9.49 -8.78
C ILE A 155 6.50 -8.37 -7.94
N TRP A 156 5.78 -7.48 -8.60
CA TRP A 156 5.22 -6.29 -7.96
C TRP A 156 3.69 -6.32 -7.99
N ILE A 157 3.07 -5.63 -7.04
CA ILE A 157 1.62 -5.44 -6.95
C ILE A 157 1.38 -3.93 -7.00
N ALA A 158 0.43 -3.48 -7.81
CA ALA A 158 -0.08 -2.12 -7.71
C ALA A 158 -1.56 -2.14 -7.30
N ASP A 159 -1.87 -1.44 -6.21
CA ASP A 159 -3.23 -1.32 -5.71
C ASP A 159 -3.56 0.13 -5.34
N GLY A 160 -4.77 0.54 -5.69
CA GLY A 160 -5.30 1.89 -5.50
C GLY A 160 -6.31 1.94 -4.35
N SER A 161 -6.16 2.91 -3.46
CA SER A 161 -7.07 3.13 -2.34
C SER A 161 -7.52 4.58 -2.28
N THR A 162 -8.80 4.80 -2.01
CA THR A 162 -9.31 6.16 -1.76
C THR A 162 -9.08 6.49 -0.28
N MET A 163 -8.52 7.66 0.00
CA MET A 163 -8.20 8.09 1.36
C MET A 163 -9.47 8.54 2.10
N GLU A 164 -9.40 8.51 3.43
CA GLU A 164 -10.53 8.86 4.30
C GLU A 164 -10.97 10.33 4.16
N ALA A 165 -12.15 10.62 4.70
CA ALA A 165 -12.71 11.97 4.72
C ALA A 165 -11.84 12.92 5.55
N LEU A 166 -11.61 14.12 5.01
CA LEU A 166 -10.98 15.21 5.73
C LEU A 166 -11.93 15.74 6.81
N PHE A 167 -11.45 15.75 8.05
CA PHE A 167 -12.18 16.37 9.14
C PHE A 167 -12.11 17.89 9.03
N ARG A 168 -13.27 18.56 8.98
CA ARG A 168 -13.39 20.03 8.99
C ARG A 168 -13.16 20.63 10.39
N LYS A 169 -12.10 20.17 11.08
CA LYS A 169 -11.70 20.65 12.41
C LYS A 169 -10.70 21.80 12.34
N LEU A 170 -10.13 22.05 11.16
CA LEU A 170 -9.18 23.12 10.91
C LEU A 170 -9.86 24.22 10.10
N LYS A 171 -9.55 25.48 10.43
CA LYS A 171 -10.05 26.64 9.68
C LYS A 171 -9.68 26.56 8.20
N SER A 172 -8.50 26.02 7.87
CA SER A 172 -8.05 25.80 6.49
C SER A 172 -8.92 24.83 5.68
N LEU A 173 -9.81 24.08 6.34
CA LEU A 173 -10.72 23.12 5.72
C LEU A 173 -12.18 23.56 5.84
N GLU A 174 -12.45 24.80 6.27
CA GLU A 174 -13.81 25.27 6.54
C GLU A 174 -14.66 25.35 5.27
N ASP A 175 -14.06 25.71 4.13
CA ASP A 175 -14.78 25.80 2.84
C ASP A 175 -14.97 24.45 2.14
N LEU A 176 -14.34 23.38 2.65
CA LEU A 176 -14.48 22.05 2.05
C LEU A 176 -15.87 21.46 2.34
N LYS A 177 -16.35 20.64 1.42
CA LYS A 177 -17.62 19.92 1.61
C LYS A 177 -17.47 18.94 2.77
N ALA A 178 -18.50 18.86 3.63
CA ALA A 178 -18.53 17.86 4.69
C ALA A 178 -18.40 16.45 4.09
N GLY A 179 -17.50 15.63 4.64
CA GLY A 179 -17.24 14.28 4.14
C GLY A 179 -16.36 14.22 2.88
N GLN A 180 -15.72 15.32 2.46
CA GLN A 180 -14.79 15.32 1.33
C GLN A 180 -13.60 14.38 1.61
N LEU A 181 -13.38 13.42 0.71
CA LEU A 181 -12.26 12.47 0.78
C LEU A 181 -10.93 13.16 0.46
N ALA A 182 -9.85 12.73 1.14
CA ALA A 182 -8.53 13.38 1.09
C ALA A 182 -7.77 13.18 -0.23
N GLY A 183 -8.27 12.31 -1.11
CA GLY A 183 -7.65 12.00 -2.39
C GLY A 183 -7.57 10.50 -2.60
N LYS A 184 -6.67 10.10 -3.50
CA LYS A 184 -6.44 8.71 -3.86
C LYS A 184 -4.95 8.41 -3.84
N ILE A 185 -4.60 7.26 -3.29
CA ILE A 185 -3.23 6.76 -3.22
C ILE A 185 -3.13 5.46 -4.02
N CYS A 186 -2.05 5.27 -4.74
CA CYS A 186 -1.69 3.99 -5.36
C CYS A 186 -0.32 3.58 -4.85
N THR A 187 -0.19 2.35 -4.39
CA THR A 187 1.08 1.87 -3.85
C THR A 187 1.54 0.66 -4.61
N VAL A 188 2.80 0.71 -5.03
CA VAL A 188 3.50 -0.41 -5.64
C VAL A 188 4.27 -1.13 -4.56
N ILE A 189 4.07 -2.42 -4.42
CA ILE A 189 4.65 -3.25 -3.37
C ILE A 189 5.40 -4.41 -4.01
N ASP A 190 6.58 -4.70 -3.50
CA ASP A 190 7.31 -5.90 -3.88
C ASP A 190 6.67 -7.12 -3.18
N LEU A 191 6.18 -8.08 -3.95
CA LEU A 191 5.47 -9.24 -3.40
C LEU A 191 6.37 -10.13 -2.52
N VAL A 192 7.68 -10.16 -2.81
CA VAL A 192 8.65 -11.01 -2.11
C VAL A 192 8.95 -10.43 -0.73
N THR A 193 9.29 -9.15 -0.68
CA THR A 193 9.68 -8.47 0.57
C THR A 193 8.49 -7.88 1.33
N ARG A 194 7.35 -7.72 0.64
CA ARG A 194 6.18 -6.95 1.07
C ARG A 194 6.46 -5.48 1.33
N LEU A 195 7.63 -4.97 0.95
CA LEU A 195 7.99 -3.58 1.16
C LEU A 195 7.46 -2.71 0.01
N PRO A 196 7.03 -1.46 0.27
CA PRO A 196 6.69 -0.52 -0.77
C PRO A 196 7.89 -0.24 -1.68
N VAL A 197 7.63 -0.21 -2.98
CA VAL A 197 8.56 0.21 -4.03
C VAL A 197 8.32 1.67 -4.35
N GLU A 198 7.06 2.08 -4.51
CA GLU A 198 6.68 3.46 -4.81
C GLU A 198 5.29 3.78 -4.25
N VAL A 199 5.07 5.05 -3.90
CA VAL A 199 3.79 5.56 -3.42
C VAL A 199 3.39 6.75 -4.28
N LEU A 200 2.23 6.64 -4.94
CA LEU A 200 1.69 7.65 -5.85
C LEU A 200 0.45 8.27 -5.23
N PHE A 201 0.32 9.59 -5.31
CA PHE A 201 -0.81 10.33 -4.76
C PHE A 201 -1.51 11.17 -5.83
N HIS A 202 -2.83 11.22 -5.75
CA HIS A 202 -3.68 12.04 -6.60
C HIS A 202 -4.72 12.76 -5.73
N THR A 203 -4.82 14.09 -5.88
CA THR A 203 -5.70 14.92 -5.03
C THR A 203 -7.19 14.66 -5.24
N ASN A 204 -7.60 14.30 -6.46
CA ASN A 204 -8.99 13.92 -6.74
C ASN A 204 -9.29 12.51 -6.20
N PRO A 205 -10.17 12.36 -5.20
CA PRO A 205 -10.52 11.04 -4.65
C PRO A 205 -11.33 10.17 -5.63
N ALA A 206 -12.03 10.78 -6.58
CA ALA A 206 -12.78 10.08 -7.62
C ALA A 206 -11.90 9.67 -8.82
N ALA A 207 -10.59 9.91 -8.76
CA ALA A 207 -9.67 9.53 -9.82
C ALA A 207 -9.72 8.03 -10.08
N SER A 208 -9.81 7.64 -11.35
CA SER A 208 -9.64 6.25 -11.76
C SER A 208 -8.18 5.81 -11.53
N ASP A 209 -7.95 4.52 -11.25
CA ASP A 209 -6.59 3.95 -11.12
C ASP A 209 -5.75 4.15 -12.39
N THR A 210 -6.42 4.37 -13.51
CA THR A 210 -5.81 4.69 -14.80
C THR A 210 -4.95 5.96 -14.77
N ASN A 211 -5.19 6.90 -13.84
CA ASN A 211 -4.34 8.08 -13.67
C ASN A 211 -2.92 7.74 -13.20
N PHE A 212 -2.70 6.54 -12.65
CA PHE A 212 -1.39 6.07 -12.22
C PHE A 212 -0.64 5.29 -13.32
N GLU A 213 -1.27 5.00 -14.46
CA GLU A 213 -0.68 4.16 -15.53
C GLU A 213 0.62 4.75 -16.08
N ALA A 214 0.68 6.06 -16.31
CA ALA A 214 1.90 6.71 -16.81
C ALA A 214 3.07 6.59 -15.81
N ALA A 215 2.79 6.79 -14.52
CA ALA A 215 3.79 6.63 -13.47
C ALA A 215 4.25 5.16 -13.36
N LEU A 216 3.32 4.21 -13.47
CA LEU A 216 3.65 2.78 -13.49
C LEU A 216 4.53 2.41 -14.70
N LEU A 217 4.24 2.91 -15.89
CA LEU A 217 5.05 2.67 -17.10
C LEU A 217 6.48 3.22 -16.98
N ASN A 218 6.66 4.31 -16.24
CA ASN A 218 7.99 4.88 -15.99
C ASN A 218 8.76 4.11 -14.90
N LEU A 219 8.05 3.53 -13.93
CA LEU A 219 8.63 2.76 -12.84
C LEU A 219 9.00 1.32 -13.26
N LEU A 220 8.19 0.71 -14.11
CA LEU A 220 8.32 -0.70 -14.48
C LEU A 220 9.47 -0.92 -15.46
N THR A 221 10.19 -2.02 -15.24
CA THR A 221 11.32 -2.44 -16.07
C THR A 221 11.07 -3.83 -16.64
N ALA A 222 11.72 -4.16 -17.75
CA ALA A 222 11.63 -5.46 -18.42
C ALA A 222 11.78 -6.64 -17.44
N LYS A 223 11.12 -7.77 -17.75
CA LYS A 223 11.07 -8.99 -16.92
C LYS A 223 10.45 -8.81 -15.53
N THR A 224 9.71 -7.73 -15.31
CA THR A 224 8.85 -7.56 -14.12
C THR A 224 7.50 -8.23 -14.38
N LEU A 225 7.00 -8.96 -13.38
CA LEU A 225 5.60 -9.37 -13.31
C LEU A 225 4.83 -8.40 -12.42
N ILE A 226 3.88 -7.65 -12.98
CA ILE A 226 2.99 -6.77 -12.21
C ILE A 226 1.60 -7.40 -12.01
N LEU A 227 1.14 -7.45 -10.77
CA LEU A 227 -0.22 -7.82 -10.39
C LEU A 227 -1.06 -6.55 -10.26
N LEU A 228 -2.14 -6.49 -11.02
CA LEU A 228 -3.02 -5.33 -11.13
C LEU A 228 -4.44 -5.71 -10.73
N ASP A 229 -5.13 -4.83 -10.00
CA ASP A 229 -6.58 -4.95 -9.86
C ASP A 229 -7.31 -4.59 -11.17
N ARG A 230 -8.59 -4.94 -11.23
CA ARG A 230 -9.54 -4.63 -12.30
C ARG A 230 -9.64 -3.14 -12.64
N GLY A 231 -9.19 -2.25 -11.75
CA GLY A 231 -9.11 -0.82 -11.99
C GLY A 231 -8.22 -0.43 -13.18
N PHE A 232 -7.22 -1.26 -13.51
CA PHE A 232 -6.31 -1.07 -14.64
C PHE A 232 -6.80 -1.85 -15.86
N TYR A 233 -7.58 -1.20 -16.72
CA TYR A 233 -8.25 -1.85 -17.85
C TYR A 233 -8.00 -1.18 -19.21
N HIS A 234 -7.17 -0.14 -19.28
CA HIS A 234 -6.86 0.50 -20.56
C HIS A 234 -6.00 -0.39 -21.44
N PHE A 235 -6.49 -0.70 -22.65
CA PHE A 235 -5.78 -1.63 -23.55
C PHE A 235 -4.47 -1.04 -24.05
N GLN A 236 -4.39 0.29 -24.18
CA GLN A 236 -3.15 0.97 -24.55
C GLN A 236 -2.07 0.78 -23.50
N PHE A 237 -2.41 0.94 -22.22
CA PHE A 237 -1.50 0.68 -21.10
C PHE A 237 -1.01 -0.77 -21.11
N LEU A 238 -1.92 -1.74 -21.26
CA LEU A 238 -1.55 -3.15 -21.33
C LEU A 238 -0.65 -3.45 -22.55
N GLN A 239 -0.89 -2.80 -23.70
CA GLN A 239 -0.02 -2.93 -24.87
C GLN A 239 1.38 -2.33 -24.61
N GLN A 240 1.46 -1.19 -23.92
CA GLN A 240 2.73 -0.56 -23.57
C GLN A 240 3.55 -1.44 -22.62
N LEU A 241 2.91 -2.08 -21.63
CA LEU A 241 3.58 -3.07 -20.78
C LEU A 241 4.19 -4.22 -21.61
N ILE A 242 3.42 -4.76 -22.56
CA ILE A 242 3.90 -5.82 -23.46
C ILE A 242 5.11 -5.35 -24.26
N ASN A 243 5.05 -4.14 -24.80
CA ASN A 243 6.14 -3.57 -25.60
C ASN A 243 7.41 -3.31 -24.76
N GLN A 244 7.27 -3.06 -23.46
CA GLN A 244 8.39 -2.90 -22.52
C GLN A 244 8.92 -4.23 -21.95
N GLU A 245 8.46 -5.38 -22.47
CA GLU A 245 8.76 -6.71 -21.92
C GLU A 245 8.36 -6.86 -20.44
N VAL A 246 7.34 -6.10 -20.02
CA VAL A 246 6.69 -6.21 -18.71
C VAL A 246 5.51 -7.16 -18.84
N HIS A 247 5.42 -8.09 -17.90
CA HIS A 247 4.33 -9.05 -17.85
C HIS A 247 3.34 -8.64 -16.78
N PHE A 248 2.07 -8.93 -17.00
CA PHE A 248 1.03 -8.56 -16.05
C PHE A 248 0.03 -9.69 -15.81
N ILE A 249 -0.60 -9.64 -14.64
CA ILE A 249 -1.82 -10.38 -14.34
C ILE A 249 -2.84 -9.35 -13.89
N THR A 250 -3.98 -9.29 -14.57
CA THR A 250 -5.09 -8.41 -14.21
C THR A 250 -6.41 -9.16 -14.21
N ARG A 251 -7.35 -8.70 -13.39
CA ARG A 251 -8.71 -9.20 -13.40
C ARG A 251 -9.49 -8.55 -14.55
N LEU A 252 -10.11 -9.35 -15.40
CA LEU A 252 -10.91 -8.81 -16.50
C LEU A 252 -12.18 -8.11 -16.00
N LYS A 253 -12.49 -6.98 -16.63
CA LYS A 253 -13.77 -6.29 -16.47
C LYS A 253 -14.91 -7.13 -17.05
N ALA A 254 -16.09 -7.04 -16.45
CA ALA A 254 -17.27 -7.72 -16.96
C ALA A 254 -17.59 -7.25 -18.40
N LYS A 255 -18.15 -8.16 -19.21
CA LYS A 255 -18.52 -7.90 -20.63
C LYS A 255 -17.36 -7.48 -21.54
N ALA A 256 -16.11 -7.82 -21.18
CA ALA A 256 -15.00 -7.66 -22.10
C ALA A 256 -15.24 -8.48 -23.39
N SER A 257 -15.00 -7.87 -24.54
CA SER A 257 -15.11 -8.55 -25.84
C SER A 257 -13.94 -9.50 -26.01
N ILE A 258 -14.23 -10.79 -26.12
CA ILE A 258 -13.25 -11.87 -26.12
C ILE A 258 -13.54 -12.78 -27.30
N LYS A 259 -12.53 -13.00 -28.15
CA LYS A 259 -12.53 -14.05 -29.16
C LYS A 259 -11.58 -15.15 -28.70
N TYR A 260 -12.12 -16.35 -28.49
CA TYR A 260 -11.33 -17.53 -28.12
C TYR A 260 -10.55 -18.05 -29.34
N LEU A 261 -9.26 -18.36 -29.14
CA LEU A 261 -8.37 -18.85 -30.19
C LEU A 261 -7.98 -20.31 -29.99
N LYS A 262 -7.51 -20.65 -28.78
CA LYS A 262 -6.97 -21.98 -28.46
C LYS A 262 -7.25 -22.33 -27.01
N ILE A 263 -7.45 -23.61 -26.72
CA ILE A 263 -7.57 -24.14 -25.36
C ILE A 263 -6.25 -24.82 -24.99
N PHE A 264 -5.74 -24.53 -23.79
CA PHE A 264 -4.56 -25.22 -23.24
C PHE A 264 -4.99 -26.27 -22.22
N SER A 265 -5.80 -25.87 -21.24
CA SER A 265 -6.37 -26.76 -20.21
C SER A 265 -7.83 -26.42 -20.01
N TYR A 266 -8.66 -27.43 -19.83
CA TYR A 266 -10.10 -27.25 -19.62
C TYR A 266 -10.62 -28.30 -18.67
N ASP A 267 -10.55 -27.99 -17.38
CA ASP A 267 -11.09 -28.83 -16.32
C ASP A 267 -12.19 -28.08 -15.53
N HIS A 268 -12.85 -28.79 -14.62
CA HIS A 268 -13.94 -28.22 -13.83
C HIS A 268 -13.46 -27.09 -12.90
N SER A 269 -12.23 -27.16 -12.39
CA SER A 269 -11.61 -26.19 -11.49
C SER A 269 -10.90 -25.03 -12.18
N VAL A 270 -10.28 -25.27 -13.33
CA VAL A 270 -9.42 -24.33 -14.07
C VAL A 270 -9.68 -24.45 -15.57
N LYS A 271 -9.80 -23.30 -16.23
CA LYS A 271 -9.80 -23.19 -17.69
C LYS A 271 -8.68 -22.24 -18.10
N ASP A 272 -7.75 -22.68 -18.94
CA ASP A 272 -6.68 -21.86 -19.53
C ASP A 272 -6.86 -21.82 -21.05
N GLN A 273 -7.06 -20.62 -21.58
CA GLN A 273 -7.40 -20.39 -22.99
C GLN A 273 -6.62 -19.20 -23.55
N LEU A 274 -6.15 -19.32 -24.80
CA LEU A 274 -5.65 -18.20 -25.58
C LEU A 274 -6.83 -17.40 -26.13
N ILE A 275 -6.80 -16.08 -25.95
CA ILE A 275 -7.85 -15.17 -26.38
C ILE A 275 -7.29 -13.97 -27.15
N LYS A 276 -8.11 -13.39 -28.03
CA LYS A 276 -8.00 -11.99 -28.44
C LYS A 276 -8.97 -11.16 -27.60
N LEU A 277 -8.44 -10.15 -26.92
CA LEU A 277 -9.18 -9.21 -26.11
C LEU A 277 -9.35 -7.90 -26.87
N GLY A 278 -10.59 -7.44 -27.00
CA GLY A 278 -10.94 -6.19 -27.68
C GLY A 278 -11.43 -6.37 -29.11
N THR A 279 -12.05 -5.30 -29.64
CA THR A 279 -12.68 -5.28 -30.97
C THR A 279 -11.94 -4.41 -31.98
N GLY A 280 -10.90 -3.67 -31.57
CA GLY A 280 -10.23 -2.70 -32.45
C GLY A 280 -10.99 -1.38 -32.66
N ARG A 281 -12.18 -1.23 -32.03
CA ARG A 281 -13.03 -0.05 -32.22
C ARG A 281 -12.31 1.22 -31.72
N GLY A 282 -12.32 2.27 -32.54
CA GLY A 282 -11.74 3.57 -32.18
C GLY A 282 -10.21 3.56 -32.05
N GLY A 283 -9.53 2.64 -32.74
CA GLY A 283 -8.05 2.55 -32.71
C GLY A 283 -7.50 1.86 -31.46
N ALA A 284 -8.34 1.32 -30.58
CA ALA A 284 -7.88 0.58 -29.41
C ALA A 284 -7.15 -0.71 -29.83
N PRO A 285 -6.00 -1.05 -29.22
CA PRO A 285 -5.27 -2.26 -29.59
C PRO A 285 -6.06 -3.52 -29.25
N VAL A 286 -5.86 -4.57 -30.06
CA VAL A 286 -6.39 -5.92 -29.82
C VAL A 286 -5.29 -6.77 -29.23
N LEU A 287 -5.46 -7.17 -27.98
CA LEU A 287 -4.42 -7.87 -27.22
C LEU A 287 -4.58 -9.38 -27.36
N THR A 288 -3.49 -10.10 -27.63
CA THR A 288 -3.49 -11.57 -27.57
C THR A 288 -2.98 -12.01 -26.20
N LEU A 289 -3.87 -12.53 -25.36
CA LEU A 289 -3.59 -12.83 -23.95
C LEU A 289 -4.00 -14.26 -23.62
N ARG A 290 -3.54 -14.76 -22.48
CA ARG A 290 -4.14 -15.95 -21.86
C ARG A 290 -5.19 -15.56 -20.84
N LEU A 291 -6.27 -16.31 -20.84
CA LEU A 291 -7.39 -16.20 -19.92
C LEU A 291 -7.42 -17.45 -19.04
N ILE A 292 -7.20 -17.26 -17.74
CA ILE A 292 -7.47 -18.29 -16.75
C ILE A 292 -8.80 -18.01 -16.07
N GLU A 293 -9.66 -19.01 -16.02
CA GLU A 293 -10.85 -19.03 -15.17
C GLU A 293 -10.66 -20.05 -14.06
N ILE A 294 -10.72 -19.60 -12.80
CA ILE A 294 -10.60 -20.48 -11.62
C ILE A 294 -11.94 -20.53 -10.90
N LYS A 295 -12.44 -21.73 -10.61
CA LYS A 295 -13.60 -21.95 -9.75
C LYS A 295 -13.21 -21.69 -8.29
N ILE A 296 -13.94 -20.80 -7.61
CA ILE A 296 -13.69 -20.47 -6.21
C ILE A 296 -14.94 -20.82 -5.40
N GLY A 297 -14.84 -21.80 -4.50
CA GLY A 297 -15.97 -22.29 -3.70
C GLY A 297 -16.73 -23.45 -4.35
N LYS A 298 -17.83 -23.88 -3.71
CA LYS A 298 -18.58 -25.09 -4.09
C LYS A 298 -19.55 -24.87 -5.25
N THR A 299 -20.10 -23.66 -5.40
CA THR A 299 -21.08 -23.32 -6.44
C THR A 299 -20.43 -23.14 -7.81
N SER A 300 -21.15 -23.52 -8.88
CA SER A 300 -20.68 -23.46 -10.28
C SER A 300 -20.55 -22.02 -10.83
N THR A 301 -21.19 -21.05 -10.18
CA THR A 301 -21.32 -19.65 -10.58
C THR A 301 -20.18 -18.74 -10.10
N SER A 302 -19.34 -19.18 -9.16
CA SER A 302 -18.25 -18.37 -8.59
C SER A 302 -16.91 -18.60 -9.29
N ARG A 303 -16.83 -18.28 -10.59
CA ARG A 303 -15.55 -18.28 -11.34
C ARG A 303 -14.92 -16.89 -11.35
N ARG A 304 -13.63 -16.80 -11.02
CA ARG A 304 -12.84 -15.58 -11.25
C ARG A 304 -12.05 -15.71 -12.55
N LYS A 305 -12.07 -14.64 -13.35
CA LYS A 305 -11.39 -14.54 -14.66
C LYS A 305 -10.19 -13.62 -14.54
N TYR A 306 -9.03 -14.13 -14.89
CA TYR A 306 -7.76 -13.39 -14.92
C TYR A 306 -7.18 -13.43 -16.34
N ALA A 307 -6.77 -12.28 -16.84
CA ALA A 307 -6.02 -12.18 -18.08
C ALA A 307 -4.56 -11.86 -17.78
N TYR A 308 -3.66 -12.50 -18.52
CA TYR A 308 -2.23 -12.31 -18.36
C TYR A 308 -1.51 -12.47 -19.69
N HIS A 309 -0.39 -11.77 -19.81
CA HIS A 309 0.46 -11.82 -20.98
C HIS A 309 1.65 -12.74 -20.71
N PHE A 310 1.64 -13.98 -21.22
CA PHE A 310 2.80 -14.88 -21.11
C PHE A 310 2.90 -15.96 -22.22
N GLN A 311 3.89 -15.83 -23.11
CA GLN A 311 4.21 -16.83 -24.15
C GLN A 311 5.12 -17.98 -23.67
N ARG A 312 5.97 -17.77 -22.65
CA ARG A 312 7.07 -18.70 -22.29
C ARG A 312 6.69 -19.89 -21.38
N LEU A 313 5.47 -19.94 -20.83
CA LEU A 313 5.01 -21.04 -19.98
C LEU A 313 4.01 -21.93 -20.73
N GLN A 314 4.45 -22.72 -21.69
CA GLN A 314 3.56 -23.69 -22.35
C GLN A 314 3.11 -24.84 -21.40
N ARG A 315 3.60 -24.90 -20.14
CA ARG A 315 3.40 -26.07 -19.25
C ARG A 315 3.01 -25.83 -17.79
N LEU A 316 2.77 -24.61 -17.31
CA LEU A 316 3.12 -24.31 -15.90
C LEU A 316 2.05 -23.68 -15.00
N ILE A 317 0.77 -23.83 -15.36
CA ILE A 317 -0.35 -23.57 -14.42
C ILE A 317 -1.03 -24.91 -14.10
N PHE A 318 -0.22 -25.90 -13.71
CA PHE A 318 -0.72 -27.15 -13.15
C PHE A 318 -0.74 -27.07 -11.64
N SER A 319 -1.65 -26.23 -11.16
CA SER A 319 -2.46 -26.40 -9.96
C SER A 319 -3.11 -25.04 -9.72
N GLY A 320 -4.44 -24.98 -9.58
CA GLY A 320 -5.14 -23.74 -9.23
C GLY A 320 -4.59 -23.03 -7.98
N PHE A 321 -3.72 -23.69 -7.19
CA PHE A 321 -2.99 -23.15 -6.06
C PHE A 321 -2.04 -21.99 -6.38
N VAL A 322 -1.40 -21.96 -7.57
CA VAL A 322 -0.37 -20.94 -7.86
C VAL A 322 -0.98 -19.54 -7.94
N MET A 323 -2.13 -19.39 -8.60
CA MET A 323 -2.84 -18.11 -8.73
C MET A 323 -3.61 -17.73 -7.46
N VAL A 324 -4.15 -18.70 -6.72
CA VAL A 324 -4.81 -18.45 -5.44
C VAL A 324 -3.81 -17.98 -4.37
N GLY A 325 -2.56 -18.46 -4.41
CA GLY A 325 -1.50 -17.99 -3.52
C GLY A 325 -0.93 -16.60 -3.86
N LEU A 326 -0.99 -16.18 -5.14
CA LEU A 326 -0.57 -14.83 -5.57
C LEU A 326 -1.60 -13.74 -5.24
N PHE A 327 -2.87 -14.11 -5.06
CA PHE A 327 -3.96 -13.21 -4.67
C PHE A 327 -4.50 -13.62 -3.28
N PRO A 328 -3.83 -13.22 -2.18
CA PRO A 328 -4.35 -13.49 -0.84
C PRO A 328 -5.74 -12.82 -0.67
N PRO A 329 -6.65 -13.42 0.13
CA PRO A 329 -8.02 -12.92 0.32
C PRO A 329 -8.11 -11.56 1.05
N CYS A 330 -6.99 -10.95 1.42
CA CYS A 330 -6.91 -9.73 2.22
C CYS A 330 -6.20 -8.59 1.45
N CYS A 331 -6.72 -8.20 0.27
CA CYS A 331 -6.46 -6.88 -0.31
C CYS A 331 -7.72 -6.03 -0.12
N THR A 332 -8.02 -5.67 1.14
CA THR A 332 -9.18 -4.81 1.46
C THR A 332 -8.84 -3.54 2.23
N SER A 333 -7.58 -3.26 2.55
CA SER A 333 -7.12 -1.86 2.74
C SER A 333 -5.60 -1.79 2.83
N LEU A 334 -5.03 -0.80 2.14
CA LEU A 334 -3.60 -0.45 2.23
C LEU A 334 -3.20 -0.04 3.66
N ASN A 335 -4.13 0.52 4.44
CA ASN A 335 -3.94 0.83 5.86
C ASN A 335 -3.62 -0.43 6.69
N TYR A 336 -4.25 -1.57 6.37
CA TYR A 336 -3.93 -2.83 7.03
C TYR A 336 -2.55 -3.34 6.67
N LEU A 337 -2.09 -3.12 5.43
CA LEU A 337 -0.78 -3.58 4.97
C LEU A 337 0.36 -2.71 5.49
N LEU A 338 0.20 -1.38 5.54
CA LEU A 338 1.18 -0.47 6.14
C LEU A 338 1.30 -0.69 7.66
N PHE A 339 0.17 -0.91 8.34
CA PHE A 339 0.12 -1.24 9.76
C PHE A 339 0.70 -2.65 10.04
N GLN A 340 0.37 -3.65 9.22
CA GLN A 340 1.01 -4.97 9.28
C GLN A 340 2.51 -4.89 8.96
N LEU A 341 2.96 -4.02 8.05
CA LEU A 341 4.37 -3.87 7.74
C LEU A 341 5.15 -3.36 8.94
N LEU A 342 4.64 -2.33 9.64
CA LEU A 342 5.21 -1.82 10.89
C LEU A 342 5.14 -2.84 12.04
N THR A 343 4.02 -3.56 12.19
CA THR A 343 3.83 -4.52 13.28
C THR A 343 4.61 -5.83 13.05
N LEU A 344 4.77 -6.27 11.79
CA LEU A 344 5.48 -7.50 11.41
C LEU A 344 6.99 -7.32 11.19
N THR A 345 7.49 -6.08 11.05
CA THR A 345 8.92 -5.77 11.19
C THR A 345 9.38 -5.84 12.64
N LEU A 346 8.47 -5.60 13.60
CA LEU A 346 8.76 -5.49 15.02
C LEU A 346 8.52 -6.78 15.81
N GLN A 347 7.78 -7.76 15.28
CA GLN A 347 7.71 -9.11 15.85
C GLN A 347 9.02 -9.88 15.58
N ARG A 348 10.01 -9.63 16.45
CA ARG A 348 11.01 -10.61 16.88
C ARG A 348 10.65 -11.08 18.27
#